data_AF-A0A958H2W6-F1
#
_entry.id   AF-A0A958H2W6-F1
#
_cell.length_a   1.000
_cell.length_b   1.000
_cell.length_c   1.000
_cell.angle_alpha   90.00
_cell.angle_beta   90.00
_cell.angle_gamma   90.00
#
_symmetry.space_group_name_H-M   'P 1'
#
loop_
_entity.id
_entity.type
_entity.pdbx_description
1 polymer ?
#
loop_
_entity_poly.entity_id
_entity_poly.type
_entity_poly.pdbx_seq_one_letter_code
_entity_poly.pdbx_strand_id
1 'polypeptide(L)'
;NAVGNALEVKEAIETLHGGGPADFREHCLAVAGKMIELADKAPNFEAAESMLAQALANGAAWAKFVEWITAQGGERAVIDNPELLPQAPLVETVAAPRGGFIAAIDAAEVGKTGVMLGGGRTKKGDPIDYSVGIVHHAKVGDQLAAGDPLLTIHANDAAGLAEAQARLLAAIAWADAPITPPPHIRKIIG
;
A
#
# COMPACT_ATOMS: atom_id res chain seq x y z
N ASN A 1 0.63 4.58 1.06
CA ASN A 1 0.25 3.22 0.64
C ASN A 1 0.25 3.15 -0.86
N ALA A 2 0.69 2.02 -1.40
CA ALA A 2 0.57 1.69 -2.81
C ALA A 2 -0.81 1.07 -3.13
N VAL A 3 -1.27 1.30 -4.35
CA VAL A 3 -2.41 0.63 -4.98
C VAL A 3 -1.97 0.21 -6.38
N GLY A 4 -1.91 -1.09 -6.64
CA GLY A 4 -1.39 -1.64 -7.89
C GLY A 4 -0.97 -3.10 -7.77
N ASN A 5 0.09 -3.50 -8.47
CA ASN A 5 0.63 -4.86 -8.34
C ASN A 5 2.11 -4.84 -7.97
N ALA A 6 3.00 -4.40 -8.88
CA ALA A 6 4.43 -4.30 -8.57
C ALA A 6 4.68 -3.35 -7.40
N LEU A 7 3.94 -2.24 -7.34
CA LEU A 7 4.05 -1.24 -6.26
C LEU A 7 3.68 -1.82 -4.89
N GLU A 8 2.65 -2.66 -4.81
CA GLU A 8 2.26 -3.33 -3.55
C GLU A 8 3.28 -4.39 -3.13
N VAL A 9 3.90 -5.09 -4.09
CA VAL A 9 5.02 -6.00 -3.79
C VAL A 9 6.22 -5.22 -3.24
N LYS A 10 6.56 -4.05 -3.81
CA LYS A 10 7.60 -3.17 -3.27
C LYS A 10 7.28 -2.74 -1.85
N GLU A 11 6.06 -2.30 -1.58
CA GLU A 11 5.60 -1.89 -0.23
C GLU A 11 5.69 -3.06 0.78
N ALA A 12 5.32 -4.28 0.38
CA ALA A 12 5.43 -5.46 1.21
C ALA A 12 6.90 -5.81 1.54
N ILE A 13 7.80 -5.74 0.54
CA ILE A 13 9.24 -5.94 0.73
C ILE A 13 9.81 -4.87 1.67
N GLU A 14 9.45 -3.60 1.48
CA GLU A 14 9.88 -2.50 2.35
C GLU A 14 9.42 -2.72 3.80
N THR A 15 8.17 -3.14 3.98
CA THR A 15 7.59 -3.44 5.30
C THR A 15 8.33 -4.57 6.02
N LEU A 16 8.74 -5.61 5.30
CA LEU A 16 9.54 -6.71 5.86
C LEU A 16 10.94 -6.26 6.33
N HIS A 17 11.46 -5.17 5.77
CA HIS A 17 12.72 -4.54 6.19
C HIS A 17 12.53 -3.44 7.23
N GLY A 18 11.33 -3.32 7.81
CA GLY A 18 11.02 -2.37 8.86
C GLY A 18 10.65 -0.96 8.39
N GLY A 19 10.59 -0.73 7.07
CA GLY A 19 10.03 0.47 6.46
C GLY A 19 8.53 0.33 6.19
N GLY A 20 8.05 0.96 5.11
CA GLY A 20 6.67 0.88 4.66
C GLY A 20 5.66 1.63 5.55
N PRO A 21 4.37 1.63 5.18
CA PRO A 21 3.33 2.35 5.93
C PRO A 21 3.07 1.72 7.31
N ALA A 22 3.06 2.57 8.34
CA ALA A 22 2.85 2.14 9.72
C ALA A 22 1.49 1.44 9.94
N ASP A 23 0.44 1.91 9.26
CA ASP A 23 -0.91 1.34 9.33
C ASP A 23 -0.98 -0.05 8.66
N PHE A 24 -0.29 -0.23 7.53
CA PHE A 24 -0.18 -1.54 6.89
C PHE A 24 0.54 -2.54 7.79
N ARG A 25 1.65 -2.13 8.42
CA ARG A 25 2.36 -2.95 9.40
C ARG A 25 1.48 -3.31 10.60
N GLU A 26 0.77 -2.32 11.16
CA GLU A 26 -0.18 -2.53 12.27
C GLU A 26 -1.23 -3.57 11.88
N HIS A 27 -1.82 -3.46 10.69
CA HIS A 27 -2.79 -4.42 10.16
C HIS A 27 -2.23 -5.85 10.13
N CYS A 28 -1.07 -6.02 9.50
CA CYS A 28 -0.44 -7.33 9.35
C CYS A 28 -0.14 -7.97 10.70
N LEU A 29 0.39 -7.20 11.66
CA LEU A 29 0.69 -7.69 13.00
C LEU A 29 -0.58 -8.10 13.76
N ALA A 30 -1.65 -7.32 13.66
CA ALA A 30 -2.90 -7.65 14.33
C ALA A 30 -3.52 -8.96 13.79
N VAL A 31 -3.57 -9.13 12.47
CA VAL A 31 -4.10 -10.35 11.85
C VAL A 31 -3.20 -11.55 12.17
N ALA A 32 -1.89 -11.42 11.98
CA ALA A 32 -0.95 -12.50 12.25
C ALA A 32 -0.95 -12.90 13.74
N GLY A 33 -1.10 -11.94 14.66
CA GLY A 33 -1.17 -12.20 16.09
C GLY A 33 -2.37 -13.08 16.44
N LYS A 34 -3.53 -12.81 15.82
CA LYS A 34 -4.73 -13.65 15.97
C LYS A 34 -4.56 -15.02 15.34
N MET A 35 -3.85 -15.14 14.22
CA MET A 35 -3.54 -16.44 13.62
C MET A 35 -2.65 -17.29 14.54
N ILE A 36 -1.66 -16.70 15.20
CA ILE A 36 -0.80 -17.38 16.17
C ILE A 36 -1.60 -17.86 17.39
N GLU A 37 -2.49 -17.00 17.91
CA GLU A 37 -3.38 -17.33 19.03
C GLU A 37 -4.32 -18.49 18.66
N LEU A 38 -4.98 -18.43 17.50
CA LEU A 38 -5.86 -19.50 17.01
C LEU A 38 -5.15 -20.83 16.75
N ALA A 39 -3.84 -20.79 16.50
CA ALA A 39 -3.02 -21.97 16.26
C ALA A 39 -2.40 -22.54 17.56
N ASP A 40 -2.77 -22.00 18.72
CA ASP A 40 -2.19 -22.32 20.03
C ASP A 40 -0.65 -22.21 20.04
N LYS A 41 -0.11 -21.24 19.31
CA LYS A 41 1.34 -20.99 19.18
C LYS A 41 1.86 -19.89 20.12
N ALA A 42 0.96 -19.19 20.80
CA ALA A 42 1.30 -18.24 21.85
C ALA A 42 0.26 -18.33 22.99
N PRO A 43 0.66 -18.08 24.26
CA PRO A 43 -0.24 -18.15 25.40
C PRO A 43 -1.28 -17.01 25.44
N ASN A 44 -1.02 -15.91 24.76
CA ASN A 44 -1.91 -14.76 24.63
C ASN A 44 -1.47 -13.87 23.46
N PHE A 45 -2.26 -12.84 23.16
CA PHE A 45 -2.00 -11.91 22.06
C PHE A 45 -0.68 -11.13 22.23
N GLU A 46 -0.34 -10.67 23.44
CA GLU A 46 0.89 -9.92 23.72
C GLU A 46 2.15 -10.76 23.41
N ALA A 47 2.13 -12.05 23.75
CA ALA A 47 3.19 -12.98 23.40
C ALA A 47 3.26 -13.21 21.88
N ALA A 48 2.11 -13.29 21.19
CA ALA A 48 2.08 -13.39 19.74
C ALA A 48 2.67 -12.14 19.05
N GLU A 49 2.33 -10.94 19.52
CA GLU A 49 2.91 -9.69 19.03
C GLU A 49 4.43 -9.65 19.23
N SER A 50 4.91 -10.08 20.39
CA SER A 50 6.34 -10.17 20.68
C SER A 50 7.06 -11.12 19.73
N MET A 51 6.48 -12.28 19.42
CA MET A 51 7.02 -13.22 18.44
C MET A 51 7.10 -12.63 17.03
N LEU A 52 6.07 -11.90 16.60
CA LEU A 52 6.04 -11.25 15.28
C LEU A 52 7.07 -10.12 15.19
N ALA A 53 7.17 -9.28 16.22
CA ALA A 53 8.16 -8.21 16.29
C ALA A 53 9.59 -8.77 16.23
N GLN A 54 9.86 -9.87 16.94
CA GLN A 54 11.15 -10.57 16.86
C GLN A 54 11.42 -11.12 15.46
N ALA A 55 10.43 -11.75 14.82
CA ALA A 55 10.59 -12.32 13.47
C ALA A 55 10.89 -11.27 12.39
N LEU A 56 10.34 -10.05 12.53
CA LEU A 56 10.72 -8.91 11.70
C LEU A 56 12.14 -8.43 12.02
N ALA A 57 12.45 -8.21 13.30
CA ALA A 57 13.71 -7.63 13.73
C ALA A 57 14.94 -8.52 13.44
N ASN A 58 14.78 -9.84 13.52
CA ASN A 58 15.88 -10.80 13.28
C ASN A 58 15.96 -11.31 11.83
N GLY A 59 15.09 -10.83 10.94
CA GLY A 59 15.06 -11.22 9.52
C GLY A 59 14.42 -12.59 9.23
N ALA A 60 13.85 -13.28 10.21
CA ALA A 60 13.17 -14.55 9.98
C ALA A 60 11.96 -14.42 9.05
N ALA A 61 11.20 -13.32 9.18
CA ALA A 61 10.07 -13.02 8.28
C ALA A 61 10.54 -12.85 6.84
N TRP A 62 11.65 -12.13 6.62
CA TRP A 62 12.27 -11.97 5.30
C TRP A 62 12.78 -13.29 4.72
N ALA A 63 13.49 -14.08 5.52
CA ALA A 63 13.99 -15.39 5.10
C ALA A 63 12.82 -16.30 4.66
N LYS A 64 11.70 -16.27 5.38
CA LYS A 64 10.51 -17.06 5.03
C LYS A 64 9.81 -16.54 3.77
N PHE A 65 9.75 -15.22 3.58
CA PHE A 65 9.22 -14.62 2.35
C PHE A 65 10.01 -15.09 1.12
N VAL A 66 11.35 -15.06 1.20
CA VAL A 66 12.20 -15.56 0.12
C VAL A 66 11.94 -17.04 -0.16
N GLU A 67 11.97 -17.87 0.89
CA GLU A 67 11.73 -19.31 0.76
C GLU A 67 10.39 -19.56 0.04
N TRP A 68 9.34 -18.83 0.43
CA TRP A 68 8.01 -18.95 -0.14
C TRP A 68 7.94 -18.56 -1.62
N ILE A 69 8.55 -17.43 -2.01
CA ILE A 69 8.54 -16.97 -3.40
C ILE A 69 9.38 -17.88 -4.29
N THR A 70 10.58 -18.27 -3.83
CA THR A 70 11.48 -19.16 -4.59
C THR A 70 10.90 -20.56 -4.77
N ALA A 71 10.17 -21.09 -3.78
CA ALA A 71 9.47 -22.37 -3.87
C ALA A 71 8.37 -22.40 -4.95
N GLN A 72 7.87 -21.24 -5.39
CA GLN A 72 6.89 -21.10 -6.48
C GLN A 72 7.54 -20.75 -7.83
N GLY A 73 8.86 -20.78 -7.93
CA GLY A 73 9.60 -20.44 -9.14
C GLY A 73 9.88 -18.95 -9.33
N GLY A 74 9.63 -18.12 -8.31
CA GLY A 74 10.02 -16.71 -8.34
C GLY A 74 11.53 -16.52 -8.26
N GLU A 75 12.04 -15.49 -8.93
CA GLU A 75 13.47 -15.23 -9.03
C GLU A 75 13.98 -14.43 -7.83
N ARG A 76 15.00 -14.97 -7.13
CA ARG A 76 15.64 -14.29 -5.99
C ARG A 76 16.18 -12.90 -6.36
N ALA A 77 16.72 -12.74 -7.57
CA ALA A 77 17.27 -11.47 -8.04
C ALA A 77 16.24 -10.33 -8.02
N VAL A 78 14.97 -10.62 -8.34
CA VAL A 78 13.86 -9.66 -8.30
C VAL A 78 13.45 -9.34 -6.86
N ILE A 79 13.50 -10.34 -5.97
CA ILE A 79 13.21 -10.16 -4.55
C ILE A 79 14.26 -9.22 -3.91
N ASP A 80 15.54 -9.44 -4.22
CA ASP A 80 16.65 -8.63 -3.68
C ASP A 80 16.73 -7.24 -4.32
N ASN A 81 16.26 -7.10 -5.57
CA ASN A 81 16.23 -5.84 -6.30
C ASN A 81 14.80 -5.58 -6.83
N PRO A 82 13.89 -5.06 -5.99
CA PRO A 82 12.50 -4.83 -6.37
C PRO A 82 12.33 -3.87 -7.56
N GLU A 83 13.35 -3.08 -7.90
CA GLU A 83 13.39 -2.25 -9.10
C GLU A 83 13.37 -3.04 -10.42
N LEU A 84 13.63 -4.35 -10.38
CA LEU A 84 13.46 -5.26 -11.52
C LEU A 84 12.00 -5.65 -11.78
N LEU A 85 11.08 -5.35 -10.84
CA LEU A 85 9.65 -5.49 -11.09
C LEU A 85 9.22 -4.56 -12.23
N PRO A 86 8.13 -4.86 -12.96
CA PRO A 86 7.62 -4.01 -14.02
C PRO A 86 7.50 -2.54 -13.59
N GLN A 87 8.04 -1.62 -14.41
CA GLN A 87 8.03 -0.17 -14.17
C GLN A 87 7.22 0.53 -15.26
N ALA A 88 6.30 1.42 -14.87
CA ALA A 88 5.54 2.22 -15.81
C ALA A 88 6.46 3.27 -16.47
N PRO A 89 6.26 3.58 -17.77
CA PRO A 89 7.10 4.54 -18.48
C PRO A 89 6.89 5.98 -18.03
N LEU A 90 5.74 6.32 -17.44
CA LEU A 90 5.45 7.63 -16.88
C LEU A 90 5.19 7.52 -15.39
N VAL A 91 5.91 8.32 -14.62
CA VAL A 91 5.79 8.41 -13.16
C VAL A 91 5.74 9.89 -12.79
N GLU A 92 4.59 10.36 -12.30
CA GLU A 92 4.40 11.78 -11.98
C GLU A 92 3.82 11.97 -10.58
N THR A 93 4.47 12.82 -9.80
CA THR A 93 3.98 13.24 -8.49
C THR A 93 3.01 14.40 -8.65
N VAL A 94 1.78 14.18 -8.21
CA VAL A 94 0.73 15.19 -8.14
C VAL A 94 0.87 15.96 -6.84
N ALA A 95 0.96 17.28 -6.94
CA ALA A 95 1.00 18.17 -5.80
C ALA A 95 -0.40 18.50 -5.26
N ALA A 96 -0.49 18.80 -3.97
CA ALA A 96 -1.71 19.28 -3.33
C ALA A 96 -2.14 20.62 -3.95
N PRO A 97 -3.38 20.74 -4.49
CA PRO A 97 -3.84 21.95 -5.16
C PRO A 97 -4.13 23.11 -4.20
N ARG A 98 -4.24 22.82 -2.90
CA ARG A 98 -4.54 23.78 -1.84
C ARG A 98 -3.95 23.31 -0.53
N GLY A 99 -3.86 24.23 0.44
CA GLY A 99 -3.59 23.87 1.83
C GLY A 99 -4.86 23.44 2.59
N GLY A 100 -4.66 22.63 3.63
CA GLY A 100 -5.71 22.15 4.53
C GLY A 100 -5.39 20.78 5.12
N PHE A 101 -6.41 20.12 5.65
CA PHE A 101 -6.33 18.75 6.16
C PHE A 101 -7.07 17.81 5.22
N ILE A 102 -6.52 16.61 4.97
CA ILE A 102 -7.24 15.57 4.22
C ILE A 102 -8.39 15.06 5.09
N ALA A 103 -9.62 15.37 4.69
CA ALA A 103 -10.82 14.98 5.42
C ALA A 103 -11.29 13.57 5.04
N ALA A 104 -11.15 13.20 3.77
CA ALA A 104 -11.51 11.88 3.27
C ALA A 104 -10.77 11.58 1.96
N ILE A 105 -10.59 10.29 1.68
CA ILE A 105 -10.10 9.78 0.40
C ILE A 105 -11.10 8.69 -0.05
N ASP A 106 -11.70 8.85 -1.22
CA ASP A 106 -12.57 7.82 -1.81
C ASP A 106 -11.73 6.65 -2.33
N ALA A 107 -11.54 5.64 -1.46
CA ALA A 107 -10.78 4.44 -1.78
C ALA A 107 -11.38 3.65 -2.96
N ALA A 108 -12.70 3.71 -3.17
CA ALA A 108 -13.34 3.03 -4.30
C ALA A 108 -12.96 3.72 -5.62
N GLU A 109 -12.90 5.04 -5.63
CA GLU A 109 -12.46 5.80 -6.79
C GLU A 109 -10.97 5.63 -7.08
N VAL A 110 -10.13 5.58 -6.04
CA VAL A 110 -8.70 5.23 -6.17
C VAL A 110 -8.55 3.84 -6.82
N GLY A 111 -9.27 2.83 -6.32
CA GLY A 111 -9.23 1.48 -6.88
C GLY A 111 -9.72 1.41 -8.34
N LYS A 112 -10.82 2.09 -8.66
CA LYS A 112 -11.32 2.18 -10.05
C LYS A 112 -10.34 2.92 -10.97
N THR A 113 -9.62 3.91 -10.45
CA THR A 113 -8.58 4.62 -11.20
C THR A 113 -7.40 3.70 -11.49
N GLY A 114 -6.98 2.87 -10.52
CA GLY A 114 -5.98 1.82 -10.74
C GLY A 114 -6.39 0.81 -11.83
N VAL A 115 -7.67 0.39 -11.84
CA VAL A 115 -8.21 -0.47 -12.92
C VAL A 115 -8.17 0.24 -14.27
N MET A 116 -8.55 1.52 -14.33
CA MET A 116 -8.53 2.32 -15.56
C MET A 116 -7.10 2.46 -16.12
N LEU A 117 -6.11 2.65 -15.24
CA LEU A 117 -4.70 2.70 -15.63
C LEU A 117 -4.19 1.37 -16.22
N GLY A 118 -4.90 0.25 -16.01
CA GLY A 118 -4.54 -1.09 -16.50
C GLY A 118 -4.12 -2.07 -15.40
N GLY A 119 -4.07 -1.63 -14.14
CA GLY A 119 -3.66 -2.45 -12.97
C GLY A 119 -4.72 -3.46 -12.52
N GLY A 120 -5.84 -3.55 -13.23
CA GLY A 120 -6.92 -4.47 -12.91
C GLY A 120 -7.75 -4.82 -14.13
N ARG A 121 -8.76 -5.66 -13.91
CA ARG A 121 -9.60 -6.18 -14.98
C ARG A 121 -10.95 -5.50 -15.00
N THR A 122 -11.42 -5.07 -16.17
CA THR A 122 -12.81 -4.64 -16.35
C THR A 122 -13.72 -5.84 -16.54
N LYS A 123 -13.25 -6.88 -17.25
CA LYS A 123 -13.93 -8.17 -17.42
C LYS A 123 -12.97 -9.35 -17.25
N LYS A 124 -13.53 -10.53 -16.99
CA LYS A 124 -12.75 -11.75 -16.82
C LYS A 124 -11.89 -12.02 -18.06
N GLY A 125 -10.59 -12.23 -17.86
CA GLY A 125 -9.64 -12.56 -18.92
C GLY A 125 -8.87 -11.36 -19.48
N ASP A 126 -9.21 -10.12 -19.10
CA ASP A 126 -8.41 -8.97 -19.51
C ASP A 126 -6.96 -9.09 -18.96
N PRO A 127 -5.96 -8.66 -19.76
CA PRO A 127 -4.59 -8.56 -19.27
C PRO A 127 -4.50 -7.53 -18.14
N ILE A 128 -3.50 -7.69 -17.28
CA ILE A 128 -3.16 -6.71 -16.26
C ILE A 128 -1.79 -6.17 -16.60
N ASP A 129 -1.68 -4.85 -16.57
CA ASP A 129 -0.38 -4.19 -16.52
C ASP A 129 0.07 -4.11 -15.07
N TYR A 130 1.12 -4.86 -14.72
CA TYR A 130 1.60 -4.91 -13.35
C TYR A 130 2.42 -3.68 -12.92
N SER A 131 2.75 -2.79 -13.86
CA SER A 131 3.67 -1.68 -13.66
C SER A 131 2.98 -0.37 -13.25
N VAL A 132 1.69 -0.24 -13.56
CA VAL A 132 0.88 0.95 -13.28
C VAL A 132 0.27 0.93 -11.88
N GLY A 133 -0.15 2.09 -11.40
CA GLY A 133 -0.82 2.23 -10.10
C GLY A 133 -0.64 3.59 -9.46
N ILE A 134 -0.96 3.68 -8.18
CA ILE A 134 -0.93 4.92 -7.38
C ILE A 134 -0.11 4.68 -6.11
N VAL A 135 0.73 5.64 -5.74
CA VAL A 135 1.42 5.69 -4.43
C VAL A 135 0.96 6.93 -3.67
N HIS A 136 0.30 6.75 -2.53
CA HIS A 136 -0.12 7.85 -1.67
C HIS A 136 1.01 8.31 -0.74
N HIS A 137 1.20 9.63 -0.68
CA HIS A 137 2.17 10.29 0.23
C HIS A 137 1.51 10.92 1.45
N ALA A 138 0.19 11.09 1.42
CA ALA A 138 -0.59 11.64 2.51
C ALA A 138 -1.86 10.81 2.78
N LYS A 139 -2.33 10.85 4.02
CA LYS A 139 -3.47 10.10 4.56
C LYS A 139 -4.54 11.03 5.14
N VAL A 140 -5.71 10.48 5.42
CA VAL A 140 -6.76 11.18 6.17
C VAL A 140 -6.21 11.68 7.51
N GLY A 141 -6.45 12.95 7.82
CA GLY A 141 -5.94 13.63 9.01
C GLY A 141 -4.63 14.40 8.78
N ASP A 142 -3.87 14.11 7.72
CA ASP A 142 -2.63 14.81 7.43
C ASP A 142 -2.90 16.26 7.02
N GLN A 143 -2.04 17.16 7.48
CA GLN A 143 -2.03 18.57 7.08
C GLN A 143 -1.05 18.75 5.91
N LEU A 144 -1.51 19.40 4.84
CA LEU A 144 -0.69 19.74 3.69
C LEU A 144 -0.78 21.23 3.37
N ALA A 145 0.29 21.78 2.81
CA ALA A 145 0.32 23.05 2.11
C ALA A 145 0.05 22.84 0.60
N ALA A 146 -0.35 23.92 -0.08
CA ALA A 146 -0.42 23.90 -1.54
C ALA A 146 0.99 23.66 -2.12
N GLY A 147 1.13 22.68 -3.01
CA GLY A 147 2.41 22.27 -3.58
C GLY A 147 3.05 21.04 -2.94
N ASP A 148 2.59 20.61 -1.75
CA ASP A 148 3.13 19.41 -1.10
C ASP A 148 2.82 18.14 -1.90
N PRO A 149 3.67 17.10 -1.86
CA PRO A 149 3.41 15.84 -2.57
C PRO A 149 2.18 15.13 -2.01
N LEU A 150 1.18 14.89 -2.86
CA LEU A 150 -0.08 14.25 -2.45
C LEU A 150 -0.07 12.76 -2.77
N LEU A 151 0.27 12.43 -4.01
CA LEU A 151 0.37 11.07 -4.53
C LEU A 151 1.26 11.03 -5.78
N THR A 152 1.74 9.86 -6.16
CA THR A 152 2.43 9.59 -7.42
C THR A 152 1.62 8.62 -8.26
N ILE A 153 1.48 8.94 -9.55
CA ILE A 153 0.77 8.13 -10.55
C ILE A 153 1.81 7.43 -11.43
N HIS A 154 1.67 6.11 -11.58
CA HIS A 154 2.42 5.28 -12.51
C HIS A 154 1.49 4.92 -13.68
N ALA A 155 1.80 5.38 -14.90
CA ALA A 155 0.94 5.26 -16.06
C ALA A 155 1.72 4.92 -17.35
N ASN A 156 1.00 4.37 -18.33
CA ASN A 156 1.56 3.98 -19.62
C ASN A 156 1.65 5.12 -20.64
N ASP A 157 0.75 6.09 -20.57
CA ASP A 157 0.68 7.20 -21.49
C ASP A 157 0.14 8.47 -20.81
N ALA A 158 0.35 9.60 -21.47
CA ALA A 158 0.00 10.91 -20.94
C ALA A 158 -1.51 11.12 -20.79
N ALA A 159 -2.34 10.43 -21.59
CA ALA A 159 -3.79 10.56 -21.53
C ALA A 159 -4.34 9.87 -20.28
N GLY A 160 -3.90 8.64 -20.01
CA GLY A 160 -4.25 7.89 -18.80
C GLY A 160 -3.72 8.58 -17.53
N LEU A 161 -2.52 9.16 -17.59
CA LEU A 161 -1.97 9.96 -16.48
C LEU A 161 -2.85 11.18 -16.17
N ALA A 162 -3.21 11.97 -17.19
CA ALA A 162 -4.06 13.15 -17.01
C ALA A 162 -5.46 12.79 -16.51
N GLU A 163 -6.06 11.71 -17.02
CA GLU A 163 -7.35 11.23 -16.53
C GLU A 163 -7.27 10.76 -15.07
N ALA A 164 -6.24 9.98 -14.73
CA ALA A 164 -6.04 9.51 -13.36
C ALA A 164 -5.85 10.69 -12.39
N GLN A 165 -5.05 11.69 -12.77
CA GLN A 165 -4.85 12.89 -11.96
C GLN A 165 -6.17 13.60 -11.66
N ALA A 166 -7.00 13.82 -12.68
CA ALA A 166 -8.30 14.47 -12.50
C ALA A 166 -9.21 13.69 -11.54
N ARG A 167 -9.28 12.36 -11.70
CA ARG A 167 -10.10 11.47 -10.87
C ARG A 167 -9.61 11.41 -9.42
N LEU A 168 -8.30 11.30 -9.21
CA LEU A 168 -7.70 11.20 -7.88
C LEU A 168 -7.79 12.51 -7.11
N LEU A 169 -7.64 13.66 -7.77
CA LEU A 169 -7.86 14.96 -7.13
C LEU A 169 -9.33 15.13 -6.70
N ALA A 170 -10.27 14.67 -7.52
CA ALA A 170 -11.69 14.68 -7.18
C ALA A 170 -12.06 13.69 -6.05
N ALA A 171 -11.26 12.62 -5.86
CA ALA A 171 -11.45 11.63 -4.81
C ALA A 171 -11.04 12.12 -3.41
N ILE A 172 -10.44 13.31 -3.28
CA ILE A 172 -9.89 13.83 -2.03
C ILE A 172 -10.75 14.99 -1.52
N ALA A 173 -11.30 14.82 -0.31
CA ALA A 173 -12.00 15.89 0.40
C ALA A 173 -11.07 16.62 1.36
N TRP A 174 -11.23 17.93 1.45
CA TRP A 174 -10.41 18.82 2.28
C TRP A 174 -11.22 19.42 3.43
N ALA A 175 -10.56 19.63 4.57
CA ALA A 175 -11.08 20.41 5.70
C ALA A 175 -10.14 21.57 6.04
N ASP A 176 -10.72 22.65 6.58
CA ASP A 176 -9.96 23.84 7.02
C ASP A 176 -9.47 23.72 8.48
N ALA A 177 -9.93 22.70 9.20
CA ALA A 177 -9.57 22.42 10.59
C ALA A 177 -9.07 20.97 10.74
N PRO A 178 -8.26 20.67 11.77
CA PRO A 178 -7.76 19.31 12.03
C PRO A 178 -8.88 18.27 12.10
N ILE A 179 -8.64 17.11 11.49
CA ILE A 179 -9.55 15.95 11.51
C ILE A 179 -8.87 14.81 12.25
N THR A 180 -9.60 14.16 13.15
CA THR A 180 -9.15 12.90 13.75
C THR A 180 -9.44 11.76 12.78
N PRO A 181 -8.43 11.04 12.26
CA PRO A 181 -8.66 9.90 11.40
C PRO A 181 -9.43 8.79 12.14
N PRO A 182 -10.25 8.00 11.43
CA PRO A 182 -10.89 6.83 12.03
C PRO A 182 -9.82 5.83 12.51
N PRO A 183 -10.10 5.05 13.57
CA PRO A 183 -9.17 4.02 14.01
C PRO A 183 -8.96 3.00 12.88
N HIS A 184 -7.71 2.57 12.71
CA HIS A 184 -7.34 1.60 11.68
C HIS A 184 -8.04 0.25 11.94
N ILE A 185 -7.99 -0.24 13.17
CA ILE A 185 -8.74 -1.42 13.64
C ILE A 185 -9.90 -0.95 14.51
N ARG A 186 -11.14 -1.18 14.06
CA ARG A 186 -12.34 -0.78 14.82
C ARG A 186 -12.63 -1.72 16.00
N LYS A 187 -12.57 -3.03 15.76
CA LYS A 187 -12.87 -4.08 16.73
C LYS A 187 -12.39 -5.43 16.23
N ILE A 188 -11.91 -6.28 17.13
CA ILE A 188 -11.70 -7.71 16.89
C ILE A 188 -12.88 -8.47 17.49
N ILE A 189 -13.49 -9.37 16.71
CA ILE A 189 -14.58 -10.25 17.16
C ILE A 189 -13.97 -11.61 17.42
N GLY A 190 -14.06 -12.08 18.66
CA GLY A 190 -13.67 -13.43 19.10
C GLY A 190 -14.88 -14.26 19.50
#